data_AF-A0A537UJA0-F1
#
_entry.id   AF-A0A537UJA0-F1
#
_cell.length_a   1.000
_cell.length_b   1.000
_cell.length_c   1.000
_cell.angle_alpha   90.00
_cell.angle_beta   90.00
_cell.angle_gamma   90.00
#
_symmetry.space_group_name_H-M   'P 1'
#
loop_
_entity.id
_entity.type
_entity.pdbx_description
1 polymer ?
#
loop_
_entity_poly.entity_id
_entity_poly.type
_entity_poly.pdbx_seq_one_letter_code
_entity_poly.pdbx_strand_id
1 'polypeptide(L)'
;LGLSGWGWDDVKPAFRRLEDHFLGESEHHGTGGGWRIEAPRLSWIVLDAVGKAAEEMGIPKIPDFNTGDNEGVGYFHVNQKRGRR
;
A
#
# COMPACT_ATOMS: atom_id res chain seq x y z
N LEU A 1 -28.20 -3.24 -4.56
CA LEU A 1 -28.12 -3.64 -3.14
C LEU A 1 -26.73 -3.27 -2.65
N GLY A 2 -26.62 -2.42 -1.64
CA GLY A 2 -25.34 -2.04 -1.02
C GLY A 2 -25.54 -1.93 0.48
N LEU A 3 -24.49 -2.23 1.25
CA LEU A 3 -24.48 -2.03 2.69
C LEU A 3 -24.18 -0.55 2.96
N SER A 4 -25.16 0.21 3.43
CA SER A 4 -24.98 1.61 3.79
C SER A 4 -23.86 1.76 4.83
N GLY A 5 -22.98 2.76 4.65
CA GLY A 5 -21.83 3.00 5.53
C GLY A 5 -20.59 2.15 5.23
N TRP A 6 -20.62 1.32 4.18
CA TRP A 6 -19.48 0.53 3.72
C TRP A 6 -18.91 1.00 2.37
N GLY A 7 -19.31 2.19 1.91
CA GLY A 7 -18.68 2.82 0.75
C GLY A 7 -17.24 3.21 1.08
N TRP A 8 -16.39 3.36 0.06
CA TRP A 8 -14.98 3.73 0.27
C TRP A 8 -14.83 5.04 1.06
N ASP A 9 -15.61 6.06 0.72
CA ASP A 9 -15.59 7.35 1.42
C ASP A 9 -16.02 7.24 2.89
N ASP A 10 -16.87 6.27 3.22
CA ASP A 10 -17.30 6.01 4.60
C ASP A 10 -16.18 5.35 5.43
N VAL A 11 -15.42 4.42 4.83
CA VAL A 11 -14.42 3.61 5.53
C VAL A 11 -13.00 4.15 5.45
N LYS A 12 -12.67 4.98 4.44
CA LYS A 12 -11.34 5.63 4.28
C LYS A 12 -10.88 6.34 5.56
N PRO A 13 -11.71 7.11 6.29
CA PRO A 13 -11.30 7.71 7.55
C PRO A 13 -10.94 6.68 8.64
N ALA A 14 -11.57 5.51 8.64
CA ALA A 14 -11.24 4.45 9.59
C ALA A 14 -9.88 3.80 9.27
N PHE A 15 -9.58 3.53 7.99
CA PHE A 15 -8.27 3.06 7.57
C PHE A 15 -7.16 4.04 7.96
N ARG A 16 -7.32 5.33 7.63
CA ARG A 16 -6.33 6.37 7.99
C ARG A 16 -6.11 6.48 9.51
N ARG A 17 -7.15 6.34 10.34
CA ARG A 17 -6.98 6.36 11.81
C ARG A 17 -6.25 5.13 12.36
N LEU A 18 -6.36 3.99 11.69
CA LEU A 18 -5.79 2.72 12.17
C LEU A 18 -4.27 2.71 12.01
N GLU A 19 -3.76 3.30 10.95
CA GLU A 19 -2.37 3.13 10.52
C GLU A 19 -1.37 4.16 11.06
N ASP A 20 -0.13 3.71 11.14
CA ASP A 20 1.06 4.52 11.31
C ASP A 20 2.02 4.24 10.16
N HIS A 21 1.86 5.00 9.07
CA HIS A 21 2.48 4.74 7.78
C HIS A 21 3.84 5.43 7.62
N PHE A 22 4.84 4.71 7.11
CA PHE A 22 6.21 5.24 6.96
C PHE A 22 6.34 6.40 5.95
N LEU A 23 5.42 6.54 5.00
CA LEU A 23 5.36 7.68 4.07
C LEU A 23 4.85 8.98 4.72
N GLY A 24 4.34 8.91 5.95
CA GLY A 24 3.73 10.05 6.63
C GLY A 24 2.25 10.24 6.29
N GLU A 25 1.67 11.33 6.81
CA GLU A 25 0.26 11.65 6.62
C GLU A 25 0.01 12.16 5.19
N SER A 26 -1.03 11.63 4.54
CA SER A 26 -1.44 12.04 3.20
C SER A 26 -2.96 11.93 3.04
N GLU A 27 -3.44 12.20 1.82
CA GLU A 27 -4.86 11.96 1.50
C GLU A 27 -5.28 10.49 1.70
N HIS A 28 -4.35 9.56 1.45
CA HIS A 28 -4.60 8.12 1.50
C HIS A 28 -4.12 7.49 2.81
N HIS A 29 -3.10 8.08 3.43
CA HIS A 29 -2.41 7.51 4.58
C HIS A 29 -2.59 8.32 5.86
N GLY A 30 -2.51 7.64 6.99
CA GLY A 30 -2.50 8.21 8.32
C GLY A 30 -1.21 7.90 9.08
N THR A 31 -1.04 8.62 10.19
CA THR A 31 0.08 8.44 11.11
C THR A 31 -0.41 8.41 12.53
N GLY A 32 0.38 7.79 13.43
CA GLY A 32 0.05 7.74 14.86
C GLY A 32 -1.00 6.70 15.26
N GLY A 33 -1.55 5.93 14.31
CA GLY A 33 -2.37 4.76 14.59
C GLY A 33 -1.57 3.59 15.20
N GLY A 34 -2.28 2.57 15.70
CA GLY A 34 -1.65 1.40 16.30
C GLY A 34 -1.04 0.42 15.27
N TRP A 35 -1.42 0.55 14.00
CA TRP A 35 -1.10 -0.41 12.96
C TRP A 35 0.08 0.07 12.11
N ARG A 36 1.28 -0.41 12.45
CA ARG A 36 2.51 0.03 11.78
C ARG A 36 2.60 -0.49 10.35
N ILE A 37 2.88 0.40 9.39
CA ILE A 37 3.17 0.06 8.00
C ILE A 37 4.57 0.56 7.62
N GLU A 38 5.39 -0.30 7.03
CA GLU A 38 6.78 -0.02 6.67
C GLU A 38 7.06 -0.42 5.21
N ALA A 39 8.11 0.17 4.63
CA ALA A 39 8.68 -0.31 3.38
C ALA A 39 9.27 -1.73 3.59
N PRO A 40 9.10 -2.65 2.61
CA PRO A 40 9.74 -3.95 2.67
C PRO A 40 11.26 -3.78 2.65
N ARG A 41 11.96 -4.59 3.46
CA ARG A 41 13.44 -4.57 3.54
C ARG A 41 14.11 -5.61 2.68
N LEU A 42 13.34 -6.59 2.21
CA LEU A 42 13.82 -7.67 1.36
C LEU A 42 13.43 -7.35 -0.07
N SER A 43 14.42 -7.31 -0.95
CA SER A 43 14.24 -7.32 -2.39
C SER A 43 14.85 -8.60 -2.96
N TRP A 44 14.29 -9.06 -4.08
CA TRP A 44 14.76 -10.24 -4.77
C TRP A 44 14.90 -9.89 -6.24
N ILE A 45 16.04 -10.22 -6.85
CA ILE A 45 16.34 -9.90 -8.26
C ILE A 45 15.25 -10.44 -9.20
N VAL A 46 14.65 -11.59 -8.87
CA VAL A 46 13.55 -12.16 -9.66
C VAL A 46 12.30 -11.27 -9.65
N LEU A 47 11.99 -10.60 -8.54
CA LEU A 47 10.84 -9.70 -8.45
C LEU A 47 11.09 -8.42 -9.25
N ASP A 48 12.32 -7.91 -9.24
CA ASP A 48 12.70 -6.77 -10.08
C ASP A 48 12.60 -7.12 -11.57
N ALA A 49 13.02 -8.34 -11.95
CA ALA A 49 12.90 -8.83 -13.32
C ALA A 49 11.43 -8.98 -13.76
N VAL A 50 10.57 -9.53 -12.89
CA VAL A 50 9.13 -9.61 -13.15
C VAL A 50 8.50 -8.22 -13.29
N GLY A 51 8.86 -7.27 -12.41
CA GLY A 51 8.38 -5.90 -12.49
C GLY A 51 8.81 -5.18 -13.78
N LYS A 52 10.02 -5.46 -14.26
CA LYS A 52 10.48 -4.96 -15.56
C LYS A 52 9.71 -5.58 -16.73
N ALA A 53 9.50 -6.89 -16.73
CA ALA A 53 8.72 -7.55 -17.78
C ALA A 53 7.27 -7.06 -17.84
N ALA A 54 6.65 -6.81 -16.67
CA ALA A 54 5.31 -6.22 -16.59
C ALA A 54 5.27 -4.81 -17.22
N GLU A 55 6.28 -3.96 -16.93
CA GLU A 55 6.42 -2.64 -17.55
C GLU A 55 6.59 -2.73 -19.08
N GLU A 56 7.37 -3.68 -19.58
CA GLU A 56 7.51 -3.95 -21.02
C GLU A 56 6.20 -4.39 -21.68
N MET A 57 5.28 -4.99 -20.91
CA MET A 57 3.93 -5.38 -21.35
C MET A 57 2.89 -4.26 -21.16
N GLY A 58 3.30 -3.07 -20.72
CA GLY A 58 2.43 -1.90 -20.53
C GLY A 58 1.78 -1.79 -19.16
N ILE A 59 2.16 -2.62 -18.18
CA ILE A 59 1.68 -2.51 -16.79
C ILE A 59 2.59 -1.51 -16.05
N PRO A 60 2.08 -0.35 -15.60
CA PRO A 60 2.92 0.69 -15.01
C PRO A 60 3.54 0.25 -13.68
N LYS A 61 4.77 0.70 -13.41
CA LYS A 61 5.34 0.62 -12.07
C LYS A 61 4.69 1.63 -11.16
N ILE A 62 4.12 1.18 -10.05
CA ILE A 62 3.52 2.05 -9.04
C ILE A 62 4.20 1.86 -7.69
N PRO A 63 4.60 2.95 -7.01
CA PRO A 63 5.30 2.86 -5.74
C PRO A 63 4.35 2.55 -4.57
N ASP A 64 3.05 2.74 -4.77
CA ASP A 64 2.03 2.58 -3.74
C ASP A 64 0.68 2.24 -4.37
N PHE A 65 0.15 1.09 -3.98
CA PHE A 65 -1.14 0.59 -4.44
C PHE A 65 -2.33 1.19 -3.70
N ASN A 66 -2.12 1.86 -2.57
CA ASN A 66 -3.22 2.28 -1.68
C ASN A 66 -3.67 3.72 -1.92
N THR A 67 -3.50 4.23 -3.15
CA THR A 67 -3.82 5.62 -3.53
C THR A 67 -5.10 5.76 -4.36
N GLY A 68 -5.93 4.71 -4.39
CA GLY A 68 -7.26 4.72 -5.01
C GLY A 68 -7.32 4.03 -6.37
N ASP A 69 -6.19 3.93 -7.08
CA ASP A 69 -6.01 2.98 -8.16
C ASP A 69 -4.92 1.96 -7.78
N ASN A 70 -5.28 0.69 -7.84
CA ASN A 70 -4.43 -0.41 -7.43
C ASN A 70 -3.78 -1.08 -8.67
N GLU A 71 -4.00 -0.58 -9.88
CA GLU A 71 -3.43 -1.13 -11.10
C GLU A 71 -1.94 -0.80 -11.22
N GLY A 72 -1.12 -1.84 -11.40
CA GLY A 72 0.30 -1.70 -11.70
C GLY A 72 1.15 -2.80 -11.07
N VAL A 73 2.46 -2.58 -11.07
CA VAL A 73 3.45 -3.48 -10.49
C VAL A 73 4.39 -2.75 -9.53
N GLY A 74 4.73 -3.38 -8.42
CA GLY A 74 5.46 -2.74 -7.34
C GLY A 74 5.59 -3.65 -6.14
N TYR A 75 6.36 -3.19 -5.15
CA TYR A 75 6.50 -3.90 -3.87
C TYR A 75 5.37 -3.50 -2.92
N PHE A 76 4.81 -4.47 -2.20
CA PHE A 76 3.83 -4.18 -1.16
C PHE A 76 4.48 -3.56 0.09
N HIS A 77 3.84 -2.55 0.66
CA HIS A 77 4.12 -2.13 2.02
C HIS A 77 3.73 -3.24 3.00
N VAL A 78 4.47 -3.35 4.11
CA VAL A 78 4.33 -4.47 5.04
C VAL A 78 3.93 -4.01 6.43
N ASN A 79 3.02 -4.76 7.06
CA ASN A 79 2.72 -4.63 8.49
C ASN A 79 3.77 -5.38 9.32
N GLN A 80 4.96 -4.80 9.41
CA GLN A 80 6.08 -5.34 10.17
C GLN A 80 6.81 -4.18 10.84
N LYS A 81 7.47 -4.44 11.98
CA LYS A 81 8.40 -3.48 12.58
C LYS A 81 9.76 -4.13 12.66
N ARG A 82 10.75 -3.51 12.00
CA ARG A 82 12.13 -4.03 11.91
C ARG A 82 12.22 -5.48 11.40
N GLY A 83 11.33 -5.88 10.49
CA GLY A 83 11.31 -7.23 9.90
C GLY A 83 10.67 -8.32 10.76
N ARG A 84 9.92 -7.95 11.80
CA ARG A 84 9.20 -8.87 12.69
C ARG A 84 7.72 -8.47 12.79
N ARG A 85 6.84 -9.46 12.92
CA ARG A 85 5.41 -9.33 13.15
C ARG A 85 5.03 -10.06 14.45
#